data_AF-A0A966S6S1-F1
#
_entry.id   AF-A0A966S6S1-F1
#
_cell.length_a   1.000
_cell.length_b   1.000
_cell.length_c   1.000
_cell.angle_alpha   90.00
_cell.angle_beta   90.00
_cell.angle_gamma   90.00
#
_symmetry.space_group_name_H-M   'P 1'
#
loop_
_entity.id
_entity.type
_entity.pdbx_description
1 polymer ?
#
loop_
_entity_poly.entity_id
_entity_poly.type
_entity_poly.pdbx_seq_one_letter_code
_entity_poly.pdbx_strand_id
1 'polypeptide(L)'
;MTANGLSHVMVCGGSVAEWAAMSSDEWRRRITLVATAARNDGAVWVTLVPYSAGTAEGAQAIIDTLVDDCGGSKFGARVVMNSDQMVNVIVDPHTDAVQRIAAAATSLHGQSITEDALAAAVCAPAPSEPDLVVVLGPTSQMPASLVWELAYAELVFLNVPWSELDADAFEIAIADFARRDRRFGGVDS
;
A
#
# COMPACT_ATOMS: atom_id res chain seq x y z
N MET A 1 4.85 15.38 21.22
CA MET A 1 4.39 16.17 20.07
C MET A 1 5.51 16.13 19.03
N THR A 2 5.62 15.03 18.30
CA THR A 2 6.53 14.91 17.14
C THR A 2 5.73 15.35 15.93
N ALA A 3 6.07 16.53 15.41
CA ALA A 3 5.49 17.04 14.18
C ALA A 3 5.87 16.13 13.01
N ASN A 4 4.89 15.76 12.18
CA ASN A 4 5.07 15.40 10.77
C ASN A 4 5.77 14.06 10.41
N GLY A 5 5.50 12.95 11.11
CA GLY A 5 5.95 11.62 10.67
C GLY A 5 4.92 10.95 9.74
N LEU A 6 5.37 10.37 8.62
CA LEU A 6 4.56 9.41 7.86
C LEU A 6 4.20 8.25 8.80
N SER A 7 2.95 7.79 8.80
CA SER A 7 2.50 6.62 9.58
C SER A 7 2.30 5.41 8.69
N HIS A 8 1.68 5.64 7.53
CA HIS A 8 1.33 4.62 6.56
C HIS A 8 1.61 5.13 5.14
N VAL A 9 2.41 4.39 4.39
CA VAL A 9 2.70 4.67 2.97
C VAL A 9 2.06 3.59 2.11
N MET A 10 1.34 3.97 1.07
CA MET A 10 0.84 3.03 0.06
C MET A 10 1.66 3.15 -1.23
N VAL A 11 2.01 2.02 -1.84
CA VAL A 11 2.73 1.96 -3.11
C VAL A 11 1.87 1.23 -4.11
N CYS A 12 1.48 1.93 -5.16
CA CYS A 12 0.72 1.40 -6.27
C CYS A 12 1.63 1.21 -7.48
N GLY A 13 1.86 -0.03 -7.90
CA GLY A 13 2.77 -0.30 -9.02
C GLY A 13 2.77 -1.74 -9.50
N GLY A 14 3.07 -1.92 -10.79
CA GLY A 14 3.13 -3.23 -11.44
C GLY A 14 1.75 -3.86 -11.63
N SER A 15 1.72 -5.02 -12.26
CA SER A 15 0.52 -5.82 -12.48
C SER A 15 0.54 -7.07 -11.61
N VAL A 16 -0.63 -7.67 -11.38
CA VAL A 16 -0.71 -8.99 -10.73
C VAL A 16 0.08 -10.05 -11.49
N ALA A 17 0.15 -9.97 -12.82
CA ALA A 17 0.95 -10.90 -13.61
C ALA A 17 2.47 -10.74 -13.33
N GLU A 18 2.97 -9.50 -13.27
CA GLU A 18 4.35 -9.23 -12.89
C GLU A 18 4.65 -9.70 -11.46
N TRP A 19 3.74 -9.42 -10.53
CA TRP A 19 3.86 -9.83 -9.13
C TRP A 19 3.86 -11.36 -8.94
N ALA A 20 3.00 -12.07 -9.68
CA ALA A 20 2.93 -13.53 -9.66
C ALA A 20 4.15 -14.20 -10.31
N ALA A 21 4.86 -13.48 -11.19
CA ALA A 21 6.09 -13.95 -11.81
C ALA A 21 7.33 -13.73 -10.93
N MET A 22 7.24 -12.91 -9.87
CA MET A 22 8.35 -12.67 -8.96
C MET A 22 8.65 -13.91 -8.11
N SER A 23 9.93 -14.26 -8.04
CA SER A 23 10.46 -15.26 -7.12
C SER A 23 10.37 -14.81 -5.67
N SER A 24 10.46 -15.77 -4.74
CA SER A 24 10.49 -15.46 -3.29
C SER A 24 11.67 -14.55 -2.91
N ASP A 25 12.83 -14.66 -3.57
CA ASP A 25 13.96 -13.76 -3.34
C ASP A 25 13.70 -12.33 -3.82
N GLU A 26 13.04 -12.17 -4.95
CA GLU A 26 12.62 -10.85 -5.45
C GLU A 26 11.59 -10.21 -4.51
N TRP A 27 10.63 -10.99 -4.00
CA TRP A 27 9.68 -10.53 -3.00
C TRP A 27 10.36 -10.10 -1.70
N ARG A 28 11.25 -10.91 -1.13
CA ARG A 28 12.01 -10.56 0.09
C ARG A 28 12.79 -9.27 -0.09
N ARG A 29 13.48 -9.11 -1.23
CA ARG A 29 14.20 -7.87 -1.56
C ARG A 29 13.25 -6.67 -1.65
N ARG A 30 12.12 -6.81 -2.33
CA ARG A 30 11.12 -5.75 -2.48
C ARG A 30 10.55 -5.31 -1.13
N ILE A 31 10.16 -6.26 -0.29
CA ILE A 31 9.61 -6.00 1.05
C ILE A 31 10.65 -5.29 1.91
N THR A 32 11.90 -5.77 1.90
CA THR A 32 13.00 -5.16 2.65
C THR A 32 13.25 -3.73 2.19
N LEU A 33 13.23 -3.49 0.87
CA LEU A 33 13.44 -2.17 0.29
C LEU A 33 12.39 -1.17 0.78
N VAL A 34 11.11 -1.48 0.60
CA VAL A 34 10.02 -0.56 0.97
C VAL A 34 9.92 -0.37 2.48
N ALA A 35 10.15 -1.43 3.26
CA ALA A 35 10.16 -1.34 4.72
C ALA A 35 11.29 -0.44 5.22
N THR A 36 12.50 -0.61 4.69
CA THR A 36 13.68 0.19 5.07
C THR A 36 13.48 1.67 4.70
N ALA A 37 13.04 1.93 3.48
CA ALA A 37 12.85 3.30 3.01
C ALA A 37 11.73 4.01 3.78
N ALA A 38 10.60 3.34 4.03
CA ALA A 38 9.50 3.90 4.82
C ALA A 38 9.90 4.20 6.27
N ARG A 39 10.72 3.31 6.88
CA ARG A 39 11.21 3.48 8.25
C ARG A 39 12.05 4.74 8.44
N ASN A 40 12.89 5.08 7.45
CA ASN A 40 13.78 6.24 7.52
C ASN A 40 13.01 7.55 7.76
N ASP A 41 11.75 7.60 7.34
CA ASP A 41 10.85 8.76 7.46
C ASP A 41 9.73 8.57 8.49
N GLY A 42 9.85 7.53 9.33
CA GLY A 42 9.00 7.30 10.50
C GLY A 42 7.75 6.45 10.27
N ALA A 43 7.51 5.99 9.03
CA ALA A 43 6.37 5.11 8.74
C ALA A 43 6.55 3.74 9.37
N VAL A 44 5.44 3.21 9.87
CA VAL A 44 5.38 1.89 10.53
C VAL A 44 4.50 0.90 9.75
N TRP A 45 3.81 1.38 8.71
CA TRP A 45 3.06 0.57 7.76
C TRP A 45 3.40 0.94 6.32
N VAL A 46 3.51 -0.09 5.48
CA VAL A 46 3.51 0.04 4.02
C VAL A 46 2.44 -0.87 3.45
N THR A 47 1.62 -0.38 2.51
CA THR A 47 0.73 -1.24 1.73
C THR A 47 1.13 -1.23 0.26
N LEU A 48 1.39 -2.42 -0.30
CA LEU A 48 1.62 -2.61 -1.73
C LEU A 48 0.30 -2.99 -2.38
N VAL A 49 -0.05 -2.29 -3.47
CA VAL A 49 -1.19 -2.60 -4.34
C VAL A 49 -0.76 -2.61 -5.81
N PRO A 50 -1.30 -3.50 -6.65
CA PRO A 50 -0.99 -3.50 -8.07
C PRO A 50 -1.67 -2.30 -8.76
N TYR A 51 -1.04 -1.79 -9.80
CA TYR A 51 -1.55 -0.70 -10.64
C TYR A 51 -2.74 -1.14 -11.50
N SER A 52 -2.63 -2.34 -12.10
CA SER A 52 -3.60 -2.84 -13.06
C SER A 52 -4.28 -4.13 -12.62
N ALA A 53 -5.41 -4.42 -13.28
CA ALA A 53 -6.23 -5.60 -13.02
C ALA A 53 -5.47 -6.92 -13.17
N GLY A 54 -5.89 -7.91 -12.38
CA GLY A 54 -5.32 -9.25 -12.36
C GLY A 54 -6.37 -10.35 -12.39
N THR A 55 -5.90 -11.59 -12.38
CA THR A 55 -6.78 -12.76 -12.22
C THR A 55 -6.77 -13.23 -10.77
N ALA A 56 -7.86 -13.91 -10.36
CA ALA A 56 -7.92 -14.54 -9.04
C ALA A 56 -6.79 -15.58 -8.84
N GLU A 57 -6.45 -16.32 -9.92
CA GLU A 57 -5.34 -17.27 -9.92
C GLU A 57 -3.99 -16.57 -9.68
N GLY A 58 -3.74 -15.43 -10.32
CA GLY A 58 -2.53 -14.65 -10.11
C GLY A 58 -2.45 -14.08 -8.69
N ALA A 59 -3.56 -13.56 -8.16
CA ALA A 59 -3.63 -13.11 -6.77
C ALA A 59 -3.34 -14.24 -5.78
N GLN A 60 -3.90 -15.44 -6.03
CA GLN A 60 -3.64 -16.61 -5.19
C GLN A 60 -2.18 -17.07 -5.27
N ALA A 61 -1.56 -17.09 -6.45
CA ALA A 61 -0.15 -17.44 -6.61
C ALA A 61 0.80 -16.51 -5.84
N ILE A 62 0.48 -15.21 -5.79
CA ILE A 62 1.21 -14.22 -4.99
C ILE A 62 1.07 -14.53 -3.50
N ILE A 63 -0.17 -14.80 -3.04
CA ILE A 63 -0.44 -15.15 -1.64
C ILE A 63 0.35 -16.40 -1.23
N ASP A 64 0.31 -17.45 -2.05
CA ASP A 64 0.98 -18.71 -1.78
C ASP A 64 2.50 -18.50 -1.68
N THR A 65 3.11 -17.78 -2.64
CA THR A 65 4.54 -17.45 -2.60
C THR A 65 4.93 -16.66 -1.35
N LEU A 66 4.12 -15.67 -0.96
CA LEU A 66 4.42 -14.83 0.20
C LEU A 66 4.27 -15.58 1.53
N VAL A 67 3.26 -16.44 1.65
CA VAL A 67 2.99 -17.20 2.87
C VAL A 67 3.96 -18.36 3.00
N ASP A 68 4.06 -19.20 1.97
CA ASP A 68 4.77 -20.47 2.03
C ASP A 68 6.29 -20.26 1.97
N ASP A 69 6.75 -19.32 1.14
CA ASP A 69 8.19 -19.09 0.95
C ASP A 69 8.69 -17.88 1.72
N CYS A 70 7.93 -16.78 1.79
CA CYS A 70 8.43 -15.53 2.37
C CYS A 70 8.12 -15.38 3.88
N GLY A 71 7.34 -16.28 4.47
CA GLY A 71 6.98 -16.25 5.89
C GLY A 71 5.89 -15.23 6.25
N GLY A 72 5.11 -14.79 5.26
CA GLY A 72 3.98 -13.89 5.44
C GLY A 72 2.80 -14.54 6.16
N SER A 73 1.99 -13.73 6.83
CA SER A 73 0.76 -14.18 7.49
C SER A 73 -0.47 -13.66 6.75
N LYS A 74 -1.45 -14.52 6.46
CA LYS A 74 -2.69 -14.09 5.80
C LYS A 74 -3.53 -13.20 6.70
N PHE A 75 -4.10 -12.15 6.10
CA PHE A 75 -5.16 -11.33 6.67
C PHE A 75 -6.27 -11.20 5.62
N GLY A 76 -7.27 -12.08 5.69
CA GLY A 76 -8.26 -12.21 4.62
C GLY A 76 -7.59 -12.59 3.28
N ALA A 77 -7.75 -11.73 2.28
CA ALA A 77 -7.12 -11.87 0.96
C ALA A 77 -5.77 -11.12 0.82
N ARG A 78 -5.28 -10.53 1.92
CA ARG A 78 -4.01 -9.81 2.00
C ARG A 78 -2.96 -10.68 2.70
N VAL A 79 -1.70 -10.33 2.52
CA VAL A 79 -0.58 -10.92 3.28
C VAL A 79 0.14 -9.82 4.06
N VAL A 80 0.40 -10.07 5.34
CA VAL A 80 1.19 -9.20 6.19
C VAL A 80 2.58 -9.79 6.35
N MET A 81 3.57 -8.98 6.00
CA MET A 81 4.98 -9.26 6.18
C MET A 81 5.47 -8.48 7.39
N ASN A 82 5.75 -9.18 8.48
CA ASN A 82 6.44 -8.61 9.62
C ASN A 82 7.92 -8.52 9.25
N SER A 83 8.34 -7.37 8.72
CA SER A 83 9.77 -7.17 8.43
C SER A 83 10.56 -7.08 9.73
N ASP A 84 11.85 -7.41 9.67
CA ASP A 84 12.78 -7.19 10.78
C ASP A 84 13.02 -5.70 11.07
N GLN A 85 12.50 -4.80 10.23
CA GLN A 85 12.68 -3.35 10.30
C GLN A 85 11.65 -2.63 11.17
N MET A 86 10.83 -3.33 11.95
CA MET A 86 9.73 -2.74 12.75
C MET A 86 8.67 -2.03 11.89
N VAL A 87 8.64 -2.30 10.58
CA VAL A 87 7.63 -1.84 9.63
C VAL A 87 6.83 -3.04 9.15
N ASN A 88 5.51 -2.96 9.22
CA ASN A 88 4.64 -4.00 8.68
C ASN A 88 4.34 -3.69 7.22
N VAL A 89 4.57 -4.66 6.33
CA VAL A 89 4.25 -4.51 4.91
C VAL A 89 3.04 -5.37 4.58
N ILE A 90 1.96 -4.73 4.15
CA ILE A 90 0.77 -5.39 3.61
C ILE A 90 0.99 -5.54 2.11
N VAL A 91 0.81 -6.75 1.59
CA VAL A 91 0.66 -6.99 0.16
C VAL A 91 -0.81 -7.31 -0.09
N ASP A 92 -1.49 -6.41 -0.80
CA ASP A 92 -2.87 -6.60 -1.21
C ASP A 92 -2.90 -6.84 -2.73
N PRO A 93 -3.03 -8.10 -3.18
CA PRO A 93 -3.06 -8.43 -4.61
C PRO A 93 -4.42 -8.10 -5.26
N HIS A 94 -5.41 -7.60 -4.52
CA HIS A 94 -6.69 -7.19 -5.10
C HIS A 94 -6.53 -5.92 -5.93
N THR A 95 -7.10 -5.96 -7.12
CA THR A 95 -6.87 -4.94 -8.15
C THR A 95 -8.05 -4.00 -8.38
N ASP A 96 -9.19 -4.29 -7.76
CA ASP A 96 -10.44 -3.57 -7.98
C ASP A 96 -10.86 -2.91 -6.66
N ALA A 97 -10.75 -1.58 -6.63
CA ALA A 97 -11.13 -0.79 -5.47
C ALA A 97 -12.60 -0.97 -5.10
N VAL A 98 -13.50 -1.16 -6.07
CA VAL A 98 -14.93 -1.40 -5.81
C VAL A 98 -15.10 -2.72 -5.05
N GLN A 99 -14.40 -3.77 -5.46
CA GLN A 99 -14.44 -5.06 -4.76
C GLN A 99 -13.84 -4.96 -3.36
N ARG A 100 -12.74 -4.22 -3.18
CA ARG A 100 -12.14 -3.96 -1.85
C ARG A 100 -13.12 -3.24 -0.92
N ILE A 101 -13.76 -2.18 -1.40
CA ILE A 101 -14.75 -1.41 -0.64
C ILE A 101 -15.98 -2.27 -0.34
N ALA A 102 -16.48 -3.04 -1.31
CA ALA A 102 -17.61 -3.94 -1.11
C ALA A 102 -17.31 -5.05 -0.08
N ALA A 103 -16.11 -5.63 -0.13
CA ALA A 103 -15.65 -6.61 0.85
C ALA A 103 -15.52 -5.99 2.25
N ALA A 104 -14.98 -4.78 2.36
CA ALA A 104 -14.91 -4.03 3.60
C ALA A 104 -16.31 -3.75 4.18
N ALA A 105 -17.23 -3.23 3.37
CA ALA A 105 -18.62 -3.00 3.78
C ALA A 105 -19.34 -4.30 4.20
N THR A 106 -19.06 -5.41 3.50
CA THR A 106 -19.60 -6.74 3.84
C THR A 106 -19.07 -7.22 5.20
N SER A 107 -17.80 -6.95 5.52
CA SER A 107 -17.22 -7.30 6.83
C SER A 107 -17.86 -6.54 8.01
N LEU A 108 -18.51 -5.42 7.72
CA LEU A 108 -19.25 -4.60 8.70
C LEU A 108 -20.74 -4.98 8.80
N HIS A 109 -21.16 -6.11 8.21
CA HIS A 109 -22.56 -6.52 8.22
C HIS A 109 -23.14 -6.57 9.64
N GLY A 110 -24.33 -5.99 9.82
CA GLY A 110 -25.00 -5.90 11.12
C GLY A 110 -24.48 -4.78 12.04
N GLN A 111 -23.49 -4.00 11.59
CA GLN A 111 -22.99 -2.81 12.28
C GLN A 111 -23.44 -1.54 11.56
N SER A 112 -23.31 -0.39 12.23
CA SER A 112 -23.49 0.91 11.58
C SER A 112 -22.30 1.16 10.65
N ILE A 113 -22.56 1.37 9.37
CA ILE A 113 -21.52 1.75 8.41
C ILE A 113 -21.32 3.27 8.52
N THR A 114 -20.21 3.64 9.16
CA THR A 114 -19.70 5.02 9.19
C THR A 114 -18.48 5.15 8.29
N GLU A 115 -18.08 6.39 7.98
CA GLU A 115 -16.86 6.66 7.21
C GLU A 115 -15.62 6.07 7.90
N ASP A 116 -15.44 6.35 9.20
CA ASP A 116 -14.33 5.80 9.99
C ASP A 116 -14.29 4.26 10.01
N ALA A 117 -15.45 3.62 10.17
CA ALA A 117 -15.54 2.16 10.21
C ALA A 117 -15.18 1.54 8.84
N LEU A 118 -15.63 2.17 7.76
CA LEU A 118 -15.31 1.73 6.41
C LEU A 118 -13.85 1.97 6.07
N ALA A 119 -13.30 3.14 6.41
CA ALA A 119 -11.87 3.47 6.23
C ALA A 119 -10.96 2.47 6.94
N ALA A 120 -11.26 2.17 8.21
CA ALA A 120 -10.53 1.17 8.99
C ALA A 120 -10.60 -0.21 8.34
N ALA A 121 -11.77 -0.64 7.85
CA ALA A 121 -11.92 -1.95 7.19
C ALA A 121 -11.21 -2.02 5.82
N VAL A 122 -11.24 -0.94 5.04
CA VAL A 122 -10.55 -0.85 3.74
C VAL A 122 -9.03 -0.91 3.94
N CYS A 123 -8.49 -0.19 4.91
CA CYS A 123 -7.05 -0.10 5.16
C CYS A 123 -6.48 -1.26 6.00
N ALA A 124 -7.34 -2.04 6.66
CA ALA A 124 -6.91 -3.10 7.54
C ALA A 124 -5.90 -4.07 6.89
N PRO A 125 -4.86 -4.52 7.60
CA PRO A 125 -4.66 -4.33 9.04
C PRO A 125 -3.90 -3.05 9.43
N ALA A 126 -3.61 -2.13 8.51
CA ALA A 126 -3.06 -0.84 8.89
C ALA A 126 -4.08 -0.06 9.76
N PRO A 127 -3.64 0.59 10.85
CA PRO A 127 -4.53 1.27 11.79
C PRO A 127 -5.02 2.64 11.29
N SER A 128 -4.40 3.17 10.23
CA SER A 128 -4.68 4.47 9.64
C SER A 128 -4.72 4.38 8.12
N GLU A 129 -5.39 5.34 7.51
CA GLU A 129 -5.31 5.58 6.07
C GLU A 129 -3.88 5.98 5.67
N PRO A 130 -3.48 5.74 4.40
CA PRO A 130 -2.17 6.16 3.94
C PRO A 130 -2.03 7.68 3.97
N ASP A 131 -0.95 8.18 4.56
CA ASP A 131 -0.56 9.60 4.50
C ASP A 131 -0.06 9.96 3.09
N LEU A 132 0.62 8.99 2.44
CA LEU A 132 1.23 9.12 1.13
C LEU A 132 0.89 7.89 0.28
N VAL A 133 0.43 8.13 -0.95
CA VAL A 133 0.31 7.12 -2.00
C VAL A 133 1.33 7.43 -3.10
N VAL A 134 2.27 6.51 -3.28
CA VAL A 134 3.26 6.54 -4.37
C VAL A 134 2.71 5.72 -5.53
N VAL A 135 2.43 6.37 -6.65
CA VAL A 135 1.94 5.72 -7.88
C VAL A 135 3.09 5.61 -8.87
N LEU A 136 3.44 4.37 -9.22
CA LEU A 136 4.52 4.03 -10.14
C LEU A 136 4.00 3.79 -11.55
N GLY A 137 4.77 4.23 -12.55
CA GLY A 137 4.50 4.01 -13.96
C GLY A 137 3.86 5.22 -14.65
N PRO A 138 3.33 5.03 -15.87
CA PRO A 138 2.83 6.12 -16.69
C PRO A 138 1.60 6.80 -16.07
N THR A 139 1.60 8.12 -16.02
CA THR A 139 0.54 8.93 -15.38
C THR A 139 -0.70 9.14 -16.26
N SER A 140 -0.94 8.25 -17.24
CA SER A 140 -2.03 8.42 -18.21
C SER A 140 -3.41 8.07 -17.64
N GLN A 141 -3.47 7.32 -16.54
CA GLN A 141 -4.70 6.93 -15.87
C GLN A 141 -4.49 6.76 -14.36
N MET A 142 -5.55 6.88 -13.56
CA MET A 142 -5.51 6.45 -12.17
C MET A 142 -5.57 4.92 -12.06
N PRO A 143 -4.83 4.32 -11.11
CA PRO A 143 -4.92 2.89 -10.85
C PRO A 143 -6.34 2.45 -10.48
N ALA A 144 -6.78 1.30 -11.01
CA ALA A 144 -8.11 0.76 -10.70
C ALA A 144 -8.25 0.27 -9.23
N SER A 145 -7.11 0.09 -8.56
CA SER A 145 -7.00 -0.35 -7.17
C SER A 145 -7.16 0.79 -6.16
N LEU A 146 -7.16 2.05 -6.61
CA LEU A 146 -7.24 3.23 -5.74
C LEU A 146 -8.56 3.97 -5.95
N VAL A 147 -9.37 4.09 -4.89
CA VAL A 147 -10.56 4.95 -4.88
C VAL A 147 -10.71 5.63 -3.53
N TRP A 148 -10.77 4.85 -2.45
CA TRP A 148 -10.97 5.37 -1.10
C TRP A 148 -9.76 6.19 -0.64
N GLU A 149 -8.57 5.66 -0.90
CA GLU A 149 -7.28 6.22 -0.50
C GLU A 149 -6.99 7.55 -1.21
N LEU A 150 -7.65 7.84 -2.33
CA LEU A 150 -7.48 9.10 -3.07
C LEU A 150 -8.17 10.30 -2.40
N ALA A 151 -9.04 10.07 -1.41
CA ALA A 151 -9.81 11.14 -0.79
C ALA A 151 -8.95 12.05 0.10
N TYR A 152 -8.04 11.46 0.87
CA TYR A 152 -7.31 12.16 1.93
C TYR A 152 -5.78 11.99 1.87
N ALA A 153 -5.26 11.00 1.13
CA ALA A 153 -3.82 10.80 1.01
C ALA A 153 -3.18 11.80 0.06
N GLU A 154 -1.94 12.18 0.35
CA GLU A 154 -1.12 12.87 -0.64
C GLU A 154 -0.67 11.91 -1.74
N LEU A 155 -0.70 12.37 -3.00
CA LEU A 155 -0.29 11.56 -4.14
C LEU A 155 1.07 12.01 -4.66
N VAL A 156 1.98 11.06 -4.90
CA VAL A 156 3.22 11.28 -5.66
C VAL A 156 3.29 10.29 -6.81
N PHE A 157 3.48 10.82 -8.02
CA PHE A 157 3.62 10.01 -9.23
C PHE A 157 5.08 9.92 -9.62
N LEU A 158 5.59 8.70 -9.79
CA LEU A 158 6.92 8.45 -10.30
C LEU A 158 6.81 7.70 -11.62
N ASN A 159 7.43 8.24 -12.67
CA ASN A 159 7.56 7.56 -13.95
C ASN A 159 8.69 6.52 -13.90
N VAL A 160 8.59 5.58 -12.96
CA VAL A 160 9.51 4.47 -12.73
C VAL A 160 8.69 3.18 -12.83
N PRO A 161 9.07 2.20 -13.67
CA PRO A 161 8.35 0.93 -13.73
C PRO A 161 8.55 0.14 -12.43
N TRP A 162 7.60 -0.73 -12.09
CA TRP A 162 7.65 -1.51 -10.85
C TRP A 162 8.97 -2.26 -10.67
N SER A 163 9.48 -2.89 -11.73
CA SER A 163 10.74 -3.64 -11.71
C SER A 163 11.97 -2.80 -11.34
N GLU A 164 11.92 -1.48 -11.58
CA GLU A 164 13.03 -0.55 -11.35
C GLU A 164 12.85 0.30 -10.09
N LEU A 165 11.80 0.08 -9.29
CA LEU A 165 11.69 0.73 -7.98
C LEU A 165 12.88 0.35 -7.10
N ASP A 166 13.71 1.33 -6.81
CA ASP A 166 14.82 1.26 -5.88
C ASP A 166 14.63 2.21 -4.68
N ALA A 167 15.61 2.24 -3.78
CA ALA A 167 15.57 3.09 -2.60
C ALA A 167 15.57 4.58 -2.97
N ASP A 168 16.39 4.98 -3.95
CA ASP A 168 16.53 6.37 -4.39
C ASP A 168 15.19 6.89 -4.97
N ALA A 169 14.53 6.10 -5.81
CA ALA A 169 13.21 6.42 -6.35
C ALA A 169 12.17 6.58 -5.23
N PHE A 170 12.20 5.71 -4.22
CA PHE A 170 11.30 5.79 -3.08
C PHE A 170 11.55 7.03 -2.21
N GLU A 171 12.82 7.34 -1.93
CA GLU A 171 13.23 8.54 -1.20
C GLU A 171 12.82 9.82 -1.93
N ILE A 172 12.89 9.85 -3.27
CA ILE A 172 12.37 10.97 -4.06
C ILE A 172 10.87 11.20 -3.77
N ALA A 173 10.08 10.13 -3.67
CA ALA A 173 8.66 10.27 -3.37
C ALA A 173 8.39 10.82 -1.97
N ILE A 174 9.10 10.31 -0.97
CA ILE A 174 8.94 10.80 0.41
C ILE A 174 9.45 12.24 0.54
N ALA A 175 10.56 12.59 -0.11
CA ALA A 175 11.09 13.95 -0.09
C ALA A 175 10.15 14.95 -0.80
N ASP A 176 9.38 14.52 -1.81
CA ASP A 176 8.35 15.37 -2.42
C ASP A 176 7.19 15.62 -1.45
N PHE A 177 6.73 14.57 -0.76
CA PHE A 177 5.73 14.68 0.32
C PHE A 177 6.18 15.65 1.42
N ALA A 178 7.40 15.48 1.93
CA ALA A 178 7.93 16.30 3.02
C ALA A 178 8.08 17.80 2.65
N ARG A 179 8.21 18.12 1.36
CA ARG A 179 8.37 19.51 0.87
C ARG A 179 7.05 20.25 0.71
N ARG A 180 5.90 19.58 0.76
CA ARG A 180 4.61 20.21 0.51
C ARG A 180 4.14 21.02 1.71
N ASP A 181 3.75 22.26 1.42
CA ASP A 181 3.16 23.16 2.41
C ASP A 181 1.71 22.72 2.65
N ARG A 182 1.41 22.23 3.85
CA ARG A 182 0.09 21.70 4.21
C ARG A 182 -0.90 22.87 4.29
N ARG A 183 -1.61 23.11 3.18
CA ARG A 183 -2.65 24.15 3.10
C ARG A 183 -3.81 23.77 4.03
N PHE A 184 -4.17 24.70 4.91
CA PHE A 184 -5.23 24.61 5.93
C PHE A 184 -6.36 23.61 5.64
N GLY A 185 -6.24 22.46 6.33
CA GLY A 185 -7.28 21.55 6.78
C GLY A 185 -6.84 20.80 8.06
N GLY A 186 -5.60 21.05 8.53
CA GLY A 186 -5.18 20.69 9.87
C GLY A 186 -6.04 21.47 10.85
N VAL A 187 -6.84 20.75 11.63
CA VAL A 187 -7.39 21.29 12.87
C VAL A 187 -6.18 21.61 13.74
N ASP A 188 -5.75 22.87 13.69
CA ASP A 188 -5.07 23.49 14.80
C ASP A 188 -6.01 23.36 16.01
N SER A 189 -5.63 22.50 16.95
CA SER A 189 -6.14 22.46 18.33
C SER A 189 -5.03 21.97 19.25
#